data_AF-A0A1X2KJJ8-F1
#
_entry.id   AF-A0A1X2KJJ8-F1
#
_cell.length_a   1.000
_cell.length_b   1.000
_cell.length_c   1.000
_cell.angle_alpha   90.00
_cell.angle_beta   90.00
_cell.angle_gamma   90.00
#
_symmetry.space_group_name_H-M   'P 1'
#
loop_
_entity.id
_entity.type
_entity.pdbx_description
1 polymer ?
#
loop_
_entity_poly.entity_id
_entity_poly.type
_entity_poly.pdbx_seq_one_letter_code
_entity_poly.pdbx_strand_id
1 'polypeptide(L)'
;MKPSDVLDQLGVDAAAGRRYGEPYQTPDGTTVIVVTQPLGVFAIRDGQASWTPAVDKGRIALIGVITGLLAAVLGSLAVLRQPPWPRITLRDYR
;
A
#
# COMPACT_ATOMS: atom_id res chain seq x y z
N MET A 1 15.93 -12.87 -42.34
CA MET A 1 14.84 -12.35 -41.48
C MET A 1 14.60 -10.91 -41.87
N LYS A 2 13.35 -10.51 -42.10
CA LYS A 2 13.06 -9.10 -42.43
C LYS A 2 13.06 -8.27 -41.15
N PRO A 3 13.48 -6.98 -41.23
CA PRO A 3 13.45 -6.08 -40.08
C PRO A 3 12.03 -5.86 -39.51
N SER A 4 10.98 -6.05 -40.32
CA SER A 4 9.59 -6.01 -39.87
C SER A 4 9.26 -7.10 -38.86
N ASP A 5 9.78 -8.31 -39.06
CA ASP A 5 9.47 -9.47 -38.22
C ASP A 5 10.03 -9.29 -36.79
N VAL A 6 11.15 -8.56 -36.67
CA VAL A 6 11.76 -8.20 -35.39
C VAL A 6 10.92 -7.15 -34.66
N LEU A 7 10.32 -6.20 -35.38
CA LEU A 7 9.46 -5.17 -34.79
C LEU A 7 8.12 -5.73 -34.29
N ASP A 8 7.53 -6.67 -35.03
CA ASP A 8 6.30 -7.35 -34.63
C ASP A 8 6.52 -8.23 -33.39
N GLN A 9 7.66 -8.94 -33.33
CA GLN A 9 8.02 -9.76 -32.18
C GLN A 9 8.26 -8.91 -30.92
N LEU A 10 8.93 -7.75 -31.05
CA LEU A 10 9.07 -6.77 -29.96
C LEU A 10 7.73 -6.20 -29.49
N GLY A 11 6.77 -5.99 -30.40
CA GLY A 11 5.42 -5.51 -30.05
C GLY A 11 4.63 -6.50 -29.19
N VAL A 12 4.79 -7.80 -29.46
CA VAL A 12 4.17 -8.91 -28.71
C VAL A 12 4.85 -9.12 -27.35
N ASP A 13 6.18 -9.08 -27.28
CA ASP A 13 6.93 -9.21 -26.03
C ASP A 13 6.75 -7.98 -25.10
N ALA A 14 6.59 -6.78 -25.67
CA ALA A 14 6.27 -5.56 -24.92
C ALA A 14 4.88 -5.59 -24.27
N ALA A 15 3.96 -6.45 -24.72
CA ALA A 15 2.66 -6.64 -24.07
C ALA A 15 2.78 -7.51 -22.80
N ALA A 16 3.70 -8.47 -22.77
CA ALA A 16 3.92 -9.36 -21.63
C ALA A 16 4.67 -8.70 -20.44
N GLY A 17 5.34 -7.57 -20.68
CA GLY A 17 6.10 -6.80 -19.68
C GLY A 17 5.62 -5.37 -19.45
N ARG A 18 4.45 -4.97 -20.00
CA ARG A 18 4.00 -3.58 -19.97
C ARG A 18 3.57 -3.17 -18.55
N ARG A 19 4.50 -2.53 -17.83
CA ARG A 19 4.23 -1.86 -16.55
C ARG A 19 3.40 -0.59 -16.72
N TYR A 20 3.41 -0.01 -17.93
CA TYR A 20 2.72 1.21 -18.28
C TYR A 20 1.62 0.89 -19.30
N GLY A 21 0.40 1.38 -19.05
CA GLY A 21 -0.71 1.34 -19.98
C GLY A 21 -0.54 2.36 -21.10
N GLU A 22 -1.42 2.29 -22.10
CA GLU A 22 -1.42 3.24 -23.21
C GLU A 22 -1.72 4.66 -22.68
N PRO A 23 -0.85 5.65 -22.96
CA PRO A 23 -1.11 7.03 -22.58
C PRO A 23 -2.36 7.56 -23.28
N TYR A 24 -3.26 8.21 -22.54
CA TYR A 24 -4.40 8.91 -23.12
C TYR A 24 -4.48 10.34 -22.61
N GLN A 25 -5.03 11.24 -23.42
CA GLN A 25 -5.23 12.63 -23.02
C GLN A 25 -6.64 12.86 -22.51
N THR A 26 -6.73 13.51 -21.36
CA THR A 26 -7.96 14.07 -20.81
C THR A 26 -8.31 15.37 -21.58
N PRO A 27 -9.59 15.76 -21.72
CA PRO A 27 -9.99 17.00 -22.41
C PRO A 27 -9.26 18.27 -21.95
N ASP A 28 -8.81 18.27 -20.71
CA ASP A 28 -8.09 19.38 -20.11
C ASP A 28 -6.60 19.45 -20.53
N GLY A 29 -6.10 18.53 -21.37
CA GLY A 29 -4.71 18.48 -21.83
C GLY A 29 -3.74 17.71 -20.91
N THR A 30 -4.25 16.94 -19.95
CA THR A 30 -3.40 16.04 -19.12
C THR A 30 -3.18 14.72 -19.83
N THR A 31 -1.92 14.29 -19.92
CA THR A 31 -1.58 12.92 -20.33
C THR A 31 -1.61 12.01 -19.12
N VAL A 32 -2.45 10.98 -19.17
CA VAL A 32 -2.63 9.99 -18.10
C VAL A 32 -1.99 8.67 -18.54
N ILE A 33 -1.15 8.11 -17.68
CA ILE A 33 -0.48 6.81 -17.89
C ILE A 33 -0.77 5.92 -16.69
N VAL A 34 -1.54 4.85 -16.93
CA VAL A 34 -1.82 3.85 -15.89
C VAL A 34 -0.58 2.99 -15.67
N VAL A 35 -0.26 2.65 -14.42
CA VAL A 35 0.88 1.79 -14.08
C VAL A 35 0.38 0.56 -13.35
N THR A 36 0.84 -0.62 -13.76
CA THR A 36 0.43 -1.90 -13.19
C THR A 36 1.30 -2.34 -12.01
N GLN A 37 2.57 -1.90 -11.95
CA GLN A 37 3.47 -2.23 -10.84
C GLN A 37 4.54 -1.13 -10.60
N PRO A 38 4.45 -0.37 -9.49
CA PRO A 38 3.36 -0.36 -8.50
C PRO A 38 2.05 0.17 -9.11
N LEU A 39 0.90 -0.29 -8.60
CA LEU A 39 -0.41 0.11 -9.13
C LEU A 39 -0.68 1.60 -8.87
N GLY A 40 -1.03 2.34 -9.93
CA GLY A 40 -1.36 3.76 -9.82
C GLY A 40 -1.41 4.46 -11.17
N VAL A 41 -1.34 5.78 -11.15
CA VAL A 41 -1.49 6.62 -12.33
C VAL A 41 -0.47 7.76 -12.30
N PHE A 42 0.22 7.97 -13.42
CA PHE A 42 0.94 9.21 -13.70
C PHE A 42 0.04 10.19 -14.45
N ALA A 43 -0.02 11.43 -13.98
CA ALA A 43 -0.66 12.53 -14.67
C ALA A 43 0.40 13.59 -15.02
N ILE A 44 0.58 13.84 -16.31
CA ILE A 44 1.54 14.80 -16.86
C ILE A 44 0.79 15.99 -17.44
N ARG A 45 1.14 17.20 -17.01
CA ARG A 45 0.56 18.47 -17.45
C ARG A 45 1.61 19.57 -17.32
N ASP A 46 1.70 20.47 -18.31
CA ASP A 46 2.58 21.65 -18.26
C ASP A 46 4.05 21.34 -17.90
N GLY A 47 4.56 20.20 -18.38
CA GLY A 47 5.91 19.72 -18.06
C GLY A 47 6.10 19.17 -16.65
N GLN A 48 5.04 19.12 -15.83
CA GLN A 48 5.03 18.53 -14.49
C GLN A 48 4.43 17.12 -14.53
N ALA A 49 5.09 16.16 -13.89
CA ALA A 49 4.59 14.80 -13.73
C ALA A 49 4.22 14.55 -12.26
N SER A 50 3.00 14.08 -12.04
CA SER A 50 2.48 13.73 -10.70
C SER A 50 2.13 12.25 -10.65
N TRP A 51 2.45 11.59 -9.54
CA TRP A 51 2.17 10.17 -9.29
C TRP A 51 1.08 10.02 -8.25
N THR A 52 0.00 9.32 -8.59
CA THR A 52 -1.07 8.96 -7.66
C THR A 52 -1.12 7.44 -7.51
N PRO A 53 -0.73 6.88 -6.35
CA PRO A 53 -0.78 5.45 -6.12
C PRO A 53 -2.22 4.98 -5.88
N ALA A 54 -2.56 3.79 -6.37
CA ALA A 54 -3.84 3.14 -6.12
C ALA A 54 -3.80 2.38 -4.78
N VAL A 55 -3.74 3.13 -3.68
CA VAL A 55 -3.68 2.57 -2.31
C VAL A 55 -4.97 2.82 -1.53
N ASP A 56 -5.47 1.79 -0.85
CA ASP A 56 -6.61 1.90 0.06
C ASP A 56 -6.13 2.37 1.44
N LYS A 57 -6.24 3.68 1.66
CA LYS A 57 -5.88 4.31 2.93
C LYS A 57 -6.74 3.83 4.10
N GLY A 58 -8.02 3.51 3.84
CA GLY A 58 -8.95 3.03 4.86
C GLY A 58 -8.56 1.66 5.39
N ARG A 59 -8.20 0.74 4.48
CA ARG A 59 -7.72 -0.60 4.85
C ARG A 59 -6.40 -0.54 5.63
N ILE A 60 -5.46 0.32 5.21
CA ILE A 60 -4.19 0.52 5.94
C ILE A 60 -4.45 1.04 7.36
N ALA A 61 -5.31 2.05 7.49
CA ALA A 61 -5.68 2.60 8.80
C ALA A 61 -6.36 1.54 9.69
N LEU A 62 -7.28 0.76 9.13
CA LEU A 62 -7.99 -0.30 9.85
C LEU A 62 -7.03 -1.36 10.40
N ILE A 63 -6.04 -1.80 9.62
CA ILE A 63 -5.02 -2.75 10.07
C ILE A 63 -4.25 -2.17 11.26
N GLY A 64 -3.85 -0.89 11.18
CA GLY A 64 -3.17 -0.20 12.28
C GLY A 64 -4.01 -0.14 13.55
N VAL A 65 -5.29 0.22 13.42
CA VAL A 65 -6.22 0.31 14.55
C VAL A 65 -6.46 -1.06 15.19
N ILE A 66 -6.71 -2.10 14.41
CA ILE A 66 -6.93 -3.47 14.93
C ILE A 66 -5.67 -3.98 15.62
N THR A 67 -4.50 -3.77 15.02
CA THR A 67 -3.22 -4.18 15.61
C THR A 67 -2.97 -3.48 16.94
N GLY A 68 -3.18 -2.16 17.00
CA GLY A 68 -3.05 -1.38 18.22
C GLY A 68 -4.06 -1.80 19.30
N LEU A 69 -5.31 -2.06 18.92
CA LEU A 69 -6.34 -2.54 19.83
C LEU A 69 -5.97 -3.92 20.40
N LEU A 70 -5.53 -4.86 19.57
CA LEU A 70 -5.08 -6.17 20.02
C LEU A 70 -3.89 -6.06 20.98
N ALA A 71 -2.90 -5.23 20.66
CA ALA A 71 -1.76 -4.97 21.53
C ALA A 71 -2.20 -4.40 22.89
N ALA A 72 -3.13 -3.44 22.89
CA ALA A 72 -3.69 -2.86 24.11
C ALA A 72 -4.42 -3.91 24.96
N VAL A 73 -5.28 -4.74 24.33
CA VAL A 73 -6.02 -5.82 25.00
C VAL A 73 -5.05 -6.82 25.64
N LEU A 74 -4.04 -7.26 24.90
CA LEU A 74 -3.03 -8.19 25.42
C LEU A 74 -2.20 -7.57 26.53
N GLY A 75 -1.82 -6.30 26.41
CA GLY A 75 -1.14 -5.56 27.46
C GLY A 75 -1.96 -5.44 28.74
N SER A 76 -3.24 -5.06 28.62
CA SER A 76 -4.16 -5.03 29.76
C SER A 76 -4.35 -6.41 30.39
N LEU A 77 -4.50 -7.45 29.56
CA LEU A 77 -4.64 -8.83 30.06
C LEU A 77 -3.39 -9.31 30.77
N ALA A 78 -2.20 -8.94 30.29
CA ALA A 78 -0.94 -9.26 30.95
C ALA A 78 -0.87 -8.61 32.34
N VAL A 79 -1.24 -7.33 32.44
CA VAL A 79 -1.33 -6.62 33.73
C VAL A 79 -2.36 -7.28 34.66
N LEU A 80 -3.49 -7.75 34.15
CA LEU A 80 -4.49 -8.43 34.98
C LEU A 80 -4.03 -9.82 35.43
N ARG A 81 -3.35 -10.58 34.57
CA ARG A 81 -2.89 -11.95 34.89
C ARG A 81 -1.68 -11.97 35.81
N GLN A 82 -0.74 -11.05 35.60
CA GLN A 82 0.48 -10.93 36.39
C GLN A 82 0.63 -9.45 36.76
N PRO A 83 -0.15 -9.00 37.74
CA PRO A 83 -0.06 -7.63 38.19
C PRO A 83 1.39 -7.30 38.55
N PRO A 84 1.95 -6.19 38.03
CA PRO A 84 3.33 -5.83 38.27
C PRO A 84 3.60 -5.40 39.72
N TRP A 85 2.55 -5.23 40.54
CA TRP A 85 2.69 -4.87 41.94
C TRP A 85 2.91 -6.10 42.84
N PRO A 86 3.68 -5.94 43.94
CA PRO A 86 3.90 -7.00 44.92
C PRO A 86 2.59 -7.52 45.51
N ARG A 87 2.51 -8.84 45.76
CA ARG A 87 1.37 -9.43 46.47
C ARG A 87 1.29 -8.87 47.88
N ILE A 88 0.20 -8.16 48.17
CA ILE A 88 -0.07 -7.63 49.51
C ILE A 88 -0.63 -8.78 50.36
N THR A 89 0.17 -9.30 51.27
CA THR A 89 -0.31 -10.19 52.33
C THR A 89 -0.48 -9.37 53.61
N LEU A 90 -1.71 -9.03 53.95
CA LEU A 90 -2.02 -8.44 55.26
C LEU A 90 -1.86 -9.56 56.31
N ARG A 91 -0.80 -9.51 57.11
CA ARG A 91 -0.73 -10.28 58.35
C ARG A 91 -1.42 -9.46 59.43
N ASP A 92 -2.58 -9.93 59.88
CA ASP A 92 -3.16 -9.43 61.12
C ASP A 92 -2.18 -9.73 62.26
N TYR A 93 -1.66 -8.68 62.87
CA TYR A 93 -0.90 -8.77 64.11
C TYR A 93 -1.91 -8.66 65.25
N ARG A 94 -2.12 -9.77 65.95
CA ARG A 94 -2.97 -9.86 67.13
C ARG A 94 -2.12 -10.00 68.39
#